data_AF-A0A0S8IHX0-F1
#
_entry.id   AF-A0A0S8IHX0-F1
#
_cell.length_a   1.000
_cell.length_b   1.000
_cell.length_c   1.000
_cell.angle_alpha   90.00
_cell.angle_beta   90.00
_cell.angle_gamma   90.00
#
_symmetry.space_group_name_H-M   'P 1'
#
loop_
_entity.id
_entity.type
_entity.pdbx_description
1 polymer ?
#
loop_
_entity_poly.entity_id
_entity_poly.type
_entity_poly.pdbx_seq_one_letter_code
_entity_poly.pdbx_strand_id
1 'polypeptide(L)'
;MNPKIININHNLLLYEKGDSVYNVVTYHSKYSFRAGVMDGTFLFKGRFQWNVLTNRRIVYADPGNDQSFENNEWTYTLHIFSLDTYERRVIHQKYEPLELTEKQKSDEISMFDNYPEELISRMREFIEFRKSVFENAKYYDPFREILTDRNFIFVFTFRRDEEKGVLTYVIDADSGKHLSSVYFDTIPDYIRNGYAYILLHSGSRDEFPLIEKYKLDPAVYGK
;
A
#
# COMPACT_ATOMS: atom_id res chain seq x y z
N MET A 1 24.19 -28.38 -4.21
CA MET A 1 24.00 -26.91 -4.16
C MET A 1 22.62 -26.63 -4.72
N ASN A 2 21.66 -26.22 -3.89
CA ASN A 2 20.35 -25.80 -4.39
C ASN A 2 20.49 -24.45 -5.09
N PRO A 3 19.82 -24.24 -6.24
CA PRO A 3 19.82 -22.95 -6.91
C PRO A 3 19.20 -21.90 -5.98
N LYS A 4 19.94 -20.83 -5.73
CA LYS A 4 19.47 -19.66 -5.00
C LYS A 4 18.59 -18.87 -5.97
N ILE A 5 17.28 -19.12 -5.97
CA ILE A 5 16.32 -18.34 -6.76
C ILE A 5 16.28 -16.94 -6.14
N ILE A 6 17.05 -16.01 -6.72
CA ILE A 6 16.91 -14.57 -6.46
C ILE A 6 15.95 -14.07 -7.54
N ASN A 7 14.65 -14.14 -7.26
CA ASN A 7 13.65 -13.62 -8.18
C ASN A 7 13.61 -12.09 -8.04
N ILE A 8 14.21 -11.37 -8.98
CA ILE A 8 14.24 -9.90 -8.99
C ILE A 8 12.97 -9.42 -9.71
N ASN A 9 11.84 -9.31 -9.00
CA ASN A 9 10.70 -8.61 -9.59
C ASN A 9 10.87 -7.10 -9.38
N HIS A 10 10.41 -6.36 -10.39
CA HIS A 10 10.43 -4.91 -10.36
C HIS A 10 8.99 -4.41 -10.26
N ASN A 11 8.75 -3.43 -9.39
CA ASN A 11 7.54 -2.60 -9.48
C ASN A 11 7.84 -1.49 -10.49
N LEU A 12 7.11 -1.47 -11.60
CA LEU A 12 7.32 -0.56 -12.70
C LEU A 12 6.07 0.27 -12.94
N LEU A 13 6.22 1.60 -12.98
CA LEU A 13 5.16 2.51 -13.42
C LEU A 13 5.59 3.17 -14.71
N LEU A 14 4.84 2.89 -15.78
CA LEU A 14 5.03 3.48 -17.10
C LEU A 14 3.89 4.45 -17.41
N TYR A 15 4.21 5.50 -18.17
CA TYR A 15 3.22 6.40 -18.74
C TYR A 15 3.40 6.44 -20.26
N GLU A 16 2.32 6.17 -20.99
CA GLU A 16 2.30 6.18 -22.45
C GLU A 16 1.60 7.45 -22.96
N LYS A 17 2.21 8.14 -23.93
CA LYS A 17 1.67 9.35 -24.57
C LYS A 17 2.03 9.36 -26.05
N GLY A 18 1.07 9.04 -26.90
CA GLY A 18 1.33 8.81 -28.33
C GLY A 18 2.29 7.62 -28.50
N ASP A 19 3.30 7.77 -29.36
CA ASP A 19 4.29 6.70 -29.61
C ASP A 19 5.44 6.66 -28.58
N SER A 20 5.30 7.39 -27.46
CA SER A 20 6.33 7.51 -26.43
C SER A 20 5.91 6.81 -25.14
N VAL A 21 6.83 6.04 -24.56
CA VAL A 21 6.69 5.41 -23.24
C VAL A 21 7.71 6.02 -22.28
N TYR A 22 7.22 6.56 -21.17
CA TYR A 22 8.02 7.19 -20.12
C TYR A 22 8.08 6.25 -18.91
N ASN A 23 9.30 5.95 -18.45
CA ASN A 23 9.50 5.26 -17.17
C ASN A 23 9.34 6.27 -16.03
N VAL A 24 8.22 6.20 -15.30
CA VAL A 24 7.94 7.08 -14.17
C VAL A 24 8.78 6.68 -12.97
N VAL A 25 8.79 5.38 -12.64
CA VAL A 25 9.62 4.81 -11.57
C VAL A 25 9.83 3.31 -11.75
N THR A 26 10.98 2.84 -11.30
CA THR A 26 11.31 1.41 -11.17
C THR A 26 11.82 1.17 -9.75
N TYR A 27 11.14 0.29 -9.00
CA TYR A 27 11.63 -0.22 -7.72
C TYR A 27 12.06 -1.67 -7.87
N HIS A 28 13.14 -2.04 -7.20
CA HIS A 28 13.45 -3.43 -6.93
C HIS A 28 12.53 -3.90 -5.80
N SER A 29 11.62 -4.83 -6.08
CA SER A 29 10.77 -5.37 -5.05
C SER A 29 11.56 -6.34 -4.19
N LYS A 30 11.71 -5.99 -2.90
CA LYS A 30 12.36 -6.85 -1.90
C LYS A 30 11.45 -7.99 -1.43
N TYR A 31 10.15 -7.87 -1.69
CA TYR A 31 9.09 -8.61 -1.01
C TYR A 31 8.09 -9.26 -1.97
N SER A 32 8.32 -9.15 -3.27
CA SER A 32 7.58 -9.90 -4.29
C SER A 32 8.08 -11.32 -4.39
N PHE A 33 7.18 -12.26 -4.63
CA PHE A 33 7.53 -13.63 -4.93
C PHE A 33 6.66 -14.16 -6.06
N ARG A 34 7.27 -15.01 -6.89
CA ARG A 34 6.59 -15.74 -7.97
C ARG A 34 6.99 -17.20 -7.90
N ALA A 35 6.04 -18.08 -7.56
CA ALA A 35 6.15 -19.53 -7.75
C ALA A 35 5.08 -20.02 -8.71
N GLY A 36 5.51 -20.49 -9.88
CA GLY A 36 4.61 -20.98 -10.91
C GLY A 36 3.63 -19.88 -11.35
N VAL A 37 2.34 -20.12 -11.15
CA VAL A 37 1.23 -19.20 -11.50
C VAL A 37 0.81 -18.28 -10.35
N MET A 38 1.44 -18.42 -9.17
CA MET A 38 1.12 -17.60 -8.00
C MET A 38 2.10 -16.44 -7.91
N ASP A 39 1.57 -15.23 -8.11
CA ASP A 39 2.23 -13.98 -7.75
C ASP A 39 1.67 -13.50 -6.42
N GLY A 40 2.56 -13.18 -5.48
CA GLY A 40 2.20 -12.73 -4.15
C GLY A 40 2.97 -11.47 -3.75
N THR A 41 2.25 -10.50 -3.20
CA THR A 41 2.83 -9.39 -2.44
C THR A 41 2.35 -9.48 -1.00
N PHE A 42 3.21 -9.22 -0.03
CA PHE A 42 2.78 -9.14 1.36
C PHE A 42 1.99 -7.85 1.59
N LEU A 43 0.80 -7.96 2.15
CA LEU A 43 -0.07 -6.80 2.40
C LEU A 43 0.55 -5.78 3.37
N PHE A 44 1.57 -6.18 4.14
CA PHE A 44 2.22 -5.36 5.17
C PHE A 44 3.67 -4.95 4.84
N LYS A 45 4.23 -5.39 3.70
CA LYS A 45 5.62 -5.14 3.30
C LYS A 45 5.79 -4.89 1.80
N GLY A 46 6.31 -3.70 1.45
CA GLY A 46 6.79 -3.30 0.13
C GLY A 46 5.77 -3.42 -1.00
N ARG A 47 4.49 -3.21 -0.69
CA ARG A 47 3.46 -3.15 -1.72
C ARG A 47 3.54 -1.79 -2.40
N PHE A 48 4.02 -1.76 -3.64
CA PHE A 48 4.00 -0.55 -4.46
C PHE A 48 2.57 -0.05 -4.65
N GLN A 49 2.38 1.23 -4.38
CA GLN A 49 1.08 1.90 -4.43
C GLN A 49 1.18 3.15 -5.28
N TRP A 50 0.11 3.42 -6.02
CA TRP A 50 -0.01 4.64 -6.80
C TRP A 50 -1.48 5.02 -6.97
N ASN A 51 -1.73 6.30 -7.16
CA ASN A 51 -3.07 6.82 -7.47
C ASN A 51 -2.98 8.11 -8.28
N VAL A 52 -4.09 8.50 -8.90
CA VAL A 52 -4.18 9.71 -9.73
C VAL A 52 -4.61 10.90 -8.88
N LEU A 53 -3.96 12.03 -9.09
CA LEU A 53 -4.30 13.34 -8.54
C LEU A 53 -4.86 14.26 -9.64
N THR A 54 -5.47 15.37 -9.24
CA THR A 54 -5.83 16.44 -10.19
C THR A 54 -4.63 17.02 -10.92
N ASN A 55 -4.89 17.70 -12.04
CA ASN A 55 -3.89 18.33 -12.90
C ASN A 55 -2.91 17.33 -13.51
N ARG A 56 -3.42 16.14 -13.89
CA ARG A 56 -2.66 15.08 -14.57
C ARG A 56 -1.39 14.71 -13.81
N ARG A 57 -1.54 14.47 -12.50
CA ARG A 57 -0.45 14.04 -11.62
C ARG A 57 -0.71 12.64 -11.10
N ILE A 58 0.36 11.96 -10.74
CA ILE A 58 0.31 10.64 -10.09
C ILE A 58 1.05 10.78 -8.76
N VAL A 59 0.46 10.27 -7.68
CA VAL A 59 1.18 9.97 -6.45
C VAL A 59 1.57 8.50 -6.44
N TYR A 60 2.78 8.18 -6.00
CA TYR A 60 3.21 6.80 -5.81
C TYR A 60 4.21 6.67 -4.67
N ALA A 61 4.32 5.46 -4.13
CA ALA A 61 5.34 5.07 -3.17
C ALA A 61 5.47 3.55 -3.11
N ASP A 62 6.67 3.07 -2.79
CA ASP A 62 6.92 1.71 -2.33
C ASP A 62 7.40 1.80 -0.87
N PRO A 63 6.56 1.50 0.13
CA PRO A 63 6.93 1.68 1.53
C PRO A 63 8.16 0.87 1.96
N GLY A 64 8.53 -0.20 1.25
CA GLY A 64 9.74 -0.98 1.51
C GLY A 64 11.03 -0.33 0.98
N ASN A 65 10.91 0.65 0.08
CA ASN A 65 12.01 1.39 -0.51
C ASN A 65 12.01 2.89 -0.13
N ASP A 66 10.84 3.46 0.14
CA ASP A 66 10.61 4.89 0.42
C ASP A 66 10.42 5.17 1.92
N GLN A 67 11.15 4.46 2.78
CA GLN A 67 11.21 4.75 4.22
C GLN A 67 12.66 4.92 4.66
N SER A 68 12.90 5.81 5.62
CA SER A 68 14.22 6.01 6.21
C SER A 68 14.11 6.26 7.72
N PHE A 69 15.21 5.98 8.42
CA PHE A 69 15.38 6.32 9.82
C PHE A 69 16.65 7.15 9.95
N GLU A 70 16.48 8.45 10.16
CA GLU A 70 17.57 9.42 10.24
C GLU A 70 17.32 10.34 11.44
N ASN A 71 18.37 10.75 12.14
CA ASN A 71 18.28 11.66 13.30
C ASN A 71 17.25 11.21 14.37
N ASN A 72 17.14 9.89 14.58
CA ASN A 72 16.18 9.28 15.50
C ASN A 72 14.70 9.49 15.13
N GLU A 73 14.41 9.75 13.85
CA GLU A 73 13.06 9.94 13.32
C GLU A 73 12.81 9.01 12.15
N TRP A 74 11.66 8.33 12.17
CA TRP A 74 11.18 7.54 11.04
C TRP A 74 10.42 8.43 10.08
N THR A 75 10.76 8.34 8.80
CA THR A 75 10.07 9.07 7.73
C THR A 75 9.70 8.14 6.57
N TYR A 76 8.59 8.45 5.92
CA TYR A 76 8.25 7.86 4.63
C TYR A 76 8.15 8.94 3.55
N THR A 77 8.36 8.54 2.31
CA THR A 77 8.36 9.43 1.15
C THR A 77 7.22 9.09 0.21
N LEU A 78 6.44 10.10 -0.16
CA LEU A 78 5.49 10.04 -1.27
C LEU A 78 6.09 10.81 -2.45
N HIS A 79 6.03 10.22 -3.63
CA HIS A 79 6.47 10.87 -4.87
C HIS A 79 5.25 11.37 -5.63
N ILE A 80 5.32 12.59 -6.14
CA ILE A 80 4.33 13.15 -7.06
C ILE A 80 5.02 13.39 -8.40
N PHE A 81 4.46 12.84 -9.46
CA PHE A 81 4.94 13.01 -10.83
C PHE A 81 3.90 13.73 -11.69
N SER A 82 4.33 14.79 -12.37
CA SER A 82 3.51 15.55 -13.33
C SER A 82 3.57 14.91 -14.71
N LEU A 83 2.43 14.55 -15.30
CA LEU A 83 2.36 14.01 -16.66
C LEU A 83 2.45 15.10 -17.75
N ASP A 84 2.36 16.37 -17.35
CA ASP A 84 2.44 17.52 -18.24
C ASP A 84 3.86 18.07 -18.32
N THR A 85 4.55 18.16 -17.18
CA THR A 85 5.92 18.71 -17.09
C THR A 85 7.01 17.64 -16.94
N TYR A 86 6.64 16.40 -16.63
CA TYR A 86 7.55 15.30 -16.28
C TYR A 86 8.44 15.58 -15.05
N GLU A 87 8.08 16.60 -14.27
CA GLU A 87 8.78 16.93 -13.02
C GLU A 87 8.32 16.01 -11.89
N ARG A 88 9.27 15.70 -11.01
CA ARG A 88 9.03 14.93 -9.79
C ARG A 88 9.18 15.84 -8.58
N ARG A 89 8.25 15.69 -7.64
CA ARG A 89 8.32 16.26 -6.31
C ARG A 89 8.22 15.15 -5.27
N VAL A 90 8.83 15.35 -4.13
CA VAL A 90 8.75 14.45 -2.98
C VAL A 90 8.04 15.14 -1.81
N ILE A 91 7.31 14.36 -1.02
CA ILE A 91 6.73 14.75 0.26
C ILE A 91 7.28 13.77 1.30
N HIS A 92 7.95 14.30 2.33
CA HIS A 92 8.41 13.51 3.47
C HIS A 92 7.45 13.68 4.63
N GLN A 93 7.05 12.58 5.25
CA GLN A 93 6.19 12.58 6.43
C GLN A 93 6.83 11.77 7.53
N LYS A 94 6.82 12.32 8.73
CA LYS A 94 7.22 11.60 9.94
C LYS A 94 6.12 10.62 10.32
N TYR A 95 6.52 9.48 10.86
CA TYR A 95 5.58 8.51 11.43
C TYR A 95 6.19 7.80 12.62
N GLU A 96 5.32 7.23 13.45
CA GLU A 96 5.73 6.31 14.49
C GLU A 96 5.62 4.87 13.96
N PRO A 97 6.73 4.10 13.91
CA PRO A 97 6.67 2.73 13.42
C PRO A 97 5.84 1.86 14.37
N LEU A 98 4.97 1.03 13.80
CA LEU A 98 4.18 0.06 14.56
C LEU A 98 4.92 -1.27 14.63
N GLU A 99 5.20 -1.75 15.84
CA GLU A 99 5.89 -3.03 16.04
C GLU A 99 4.98 -4.23 15.73
N LEU A 100 5.55 -5.24 15.10
CA LEU A 100 4.91 -6.54 14.86
C LEU A 100 5.04 -7.40 16.11
N THR A 101 3.91 -7.77 16.70
CA THR A 101 3.89 -8.71 17.82
C THR A 101 4.19 -10.15 17.36
N GLU A 102 4.74 -10.98 18.25
CA GLU A 102 4.98 -12.39 17.94
C GLU A 102 3.69 -13.14 17.59
N LYS A 103 2.57 -12.77 18.21
CA LYS A 103 1.26 -13.32 17.85
C LYS A 103 0.91 -13.01 16.39
N GLN A 104 1.04 -11.75 15.97
CA GLN A 104 0.76 -11.36 14.57
C GLN A 104 1.67 -12.09 13.58
N LYS A 105 2.96 -12.22 13.88
CA LYS A 105 3.88 -13.01 13.04
C LYS A 105 3.46 -14.47 12.97
N SER A 106 3.08 -15.07 14.11
CA SER A 106 2.66 -16.47 14.17
C SER A 106 1.34 -16.72 13.44
N ASP A 107 0.35 -15.84 13.58
CA ASP A 107 -0.94 -15.93 12.88
C ASP A 107 -0.73 -15.90 11.35
N GLU A 108 0.18 -15.04 10.90
CA GLU A 108 0.51 -14.89 9.46
C GLU A 108 1.33 -16.04 8.88
N ILE A 109 2.11 -16.74 9.71
CA ILE A 109 2.86 -17.94 9.32
C ILE A 109 1.94 -19.17 9.30
N SER A 110 1.09 -19.31 10.32
CA SER A 110 0.20 -20.47 10.52
C SER A 110 -1.03 -20.48 9.61
N MET A 111 -1.29 -19.41 8.85
CA MET A 111 -2.43 -19.36 7.91
C MET A 111 -2.41 -20.50 6.86
N PHE A 112 -1.25 -21.13 6.63
CA PHE A 112 -1.11 -22.25 5.68
C PHE A 112 -1.26 -23.62 6.33
N ASP A 113 -1.29 -23.73 7.66
CA ASP A 113 -1.27 -25.01 8.38
C ASP A 113 -2.52 -25.86 8.10
N ASN A 114 -3.61 -25.21 7.70
CA ASN A 114 -4.88 -25.87 7.38
C ASN A 114 -5.05 -26.21 5.88
N TYR A 115 -4.06 -25.92 5.03
CA TYR A 115 -4.14 -26.28 3.61
C TYR A 115 -3.81 -27.76 3.38
N PRO A 116 -4.36 -28.37 2.31
CA PRO A 116 -3.98 -29.73 1.92
C PRO A 116 -2.47 -29.84 1.67
N GLU A 117 -1.86 -30.95 2.09
CA GLU A 117 -0.40 -31.20 1.97
C GLU A 117 0.11 -31.02 0.53
N GLU A 118 -0.69 -31.39 -0.47
CA GLU A 118 -0.33 -31.19 -1.88
C GLU A 118 -0.16 -29.70 -2.22
N LEU A 119 -1.05 -28.85 -1.71
CA LEU A 119 -0.98 -27.40 -1.91
C LEU A 119 0.21 -26.81 -1.15
N ILE A 120 0.45 -27.24 0.09
CA ILE A 120 1.62 -26.85 0.88
C ILE A 120 2.91 -27.20 0.14
N SER A 121 3.00 -28.40 -0.42
CA SER A 121 4.16 -28.84 -1.21
C SER A 121 4.40 -27.95 -2.43
N ARG A 122 3.34 -27.59 -3.16
CA ARG A 122 3.41 -26.65 -4.31
C ARG A 122 3.79 -25.23 -3.90
N MET A 123 3.45 -24.82 -2.68
CA MET A 123 3.69 -23.48 -2.14
C MET A 123 4.90 -23.40 -1.21
N ARG A 124 5.69 -24.48 -1.07
CA ARG A 124 6.75 -24.56 -0.06
C ARG A 124 7.72 -23.39 -0.12
N GLU A 125 8.20 -23.03 -1.31
CA GLU A 125 9.13 -21.90 -1.48
C GLU A 125 8.48 -20.56 -1.08
N PHE A 126 7.21 -20.36 -1.39
CA PHE A 126 6.46 -19.17 -0.98
C PHE A 126 6.30 -19.10 0.55
N ILE A 127 5.94 -20.23 1.17
CA ILE A 127 5.74 -20.33 2.61
C ILE A 127 7.06 -20.05 3.35
N GLU A 128 8.16 -20.65 2.91
CA GLU A 128 9.48 -20.41 3.52
C GLU A 128 9.96 -18.98 3.28
N PHE A 129 9.74 -18.40 2.09
CA PHE A 129 10.04 -17.00 1.84
C PHE A 129 9.21 -16.09 2.76
N ARG A 130 7.90 -16.33 2.88
CA ARG A 130 7.02 -15.58 3.79
C ARG A 130 7.47 -15.67 5.24
N LYS A 131 7.76 -16.86 5.74
CA LYS A 131 8.32 -17.06 7.09
C LYS A 131 9.56 -16.20 7.28
N SER A 132 10.49 -16.24 6.33
CA SER A 132 11.72 -15.44 6.40
C SER A 132 11.45 -13.93 6.45
N VAL A 133 10.42 -13.44 5.76
CA VAL A 133 10.02 -12.02 5.81
C VAL A 133 9.48 -11.66 7.18
N PHE A 134 8.59 -12.48 7.76
CA PHE A 134 7.99 -12.20 9.08
C PHE A 134 8.97 -12.37 10.24
N GLU A 135 9.83 -13.38 10.21
CA GLU A 135 10.87 -13.61 11.23
C GLU A 135 11.83 -12.41 11.34
N ASN A 136 12.16 -11.79 10.19
CA ASN A 136 13.07 -10.65 10.14
C ASN A 136 12.37 -9.29 10.27
N ALA A 137 11.04 -9.23 10.17
CA ALA A 137 10.30 -7.98 10.25
C ALA A 137 10.07 -7.56 11.71
N LYS A 138 10.61 -6.40 12.08
CA LYS A 138 10.33 -5.78 13.39
C LYS A 138 9.09 -4.88 13.35
N TYR A 139 8.91 -4.13 12.27
CA TYR A 139 7.86 -3.12 12.16
C TYR A 139 6.98 -3.37 10.93
N TYR A 140 5.72 -2.95 11.00
CA TYR A 140 4.90 -2.72 9.82
C TYR A 140 5.52 -1.66 8.91
N ASP A 141 5.13 -1.67 7.64
CA ASP A 141 5.37 -0.53 6.78
C ASP A 141 4.63 0.73 7.24
N PRO A 142 5.08 1.93 6.85
CA PRO A 142 4.48 3.19 7.30
C PRO A 142 2.99 3.33 6.99
N PHE A 143 2.53 2.72 5.89
CA PHE A 143 1.14 2.77 5.46
C PHE A 143 0.72 1.50 4.73
N ARG A 144 -0.58 1.24 4.78
CA ARG A 144 -1.27 0.09 4.19
C ARG A 144 -1.87 0.39 2.83
N GLU A 145 -2.37 1.62 2.59
CA GLU A 145 -3.00 2.00 1.32
C GLU A 145 -2.89 3.51 1.08
N ILE A 146 -2.80 3.90 -0.20
CA ILE A 146 -2.84 5.30 -0.65
C ILE A 146 -4.06 5.49 -1.56
N LEU A 147 -5.00 6.31 -1.09
CA LEU A 147 -6.13 6.78 -1.90
C LEU A 147 -6.02 8.29 -2.12
N THR A 148 -6.72 8.80 -3.12
CA THR A 148 -6.72 10.23 -3.42
C THR A 148 -8.11 10.75 -3.70
N ASP A 149 -8.35 12.01 -3.36
CA ASP A 149 -9.53 12.75 -3.83
C ASP A 149 -9.11 14.16 -4.21
N ARG A 150 -9.29 14.53 -5.49
CA ARG A 150 -8.78 15.79 -6.04
C ARG A 150 -7.26 15.94 -5.86
N ASN A 151 -6.79 16.93 -5.09
CA ASN A 151 -5.37 17.10 -4.76
C ASN A 151 -5.00 16.42 -3.43
N PHE A 152 -5.95 15.82 -2.70
CA PHE A 152 -5.71 15.32 -1.35
C PHE A 152 -5.30 13.85 -1.40
N ILE A 153 -4.29 13.51 -0.60
CA ILE A 153 -3.75 12.15 -0.46
C ILE A 153 -4.18 11.62 0.90
N PHE A 154 -4.82 10.47 0.91
CA PHE A 154 -5.23 9.72 2.09
C PHE A 154 -4.27 8.56 2.29
N VAL A 155 -3.51 8.61 3.38
CA VAL A 155 -2.51 7.60 3.74
C VAL A 155 -3.08 6.76 4.89
N PHE A 156 -3.60 5.58 4.57
CA PHE A 156 -4.17 4.65 5.55
C PHE A 156 -3.06 3.88 6.25
N THR A 157 -2.99 3.92 7.57
CA THR A 157 -1.92 3.28 8.34
C THR A 157 -2.29 1.86 8.76
N PHE A 158 -1.33 1.13 9.35
CA PHE A 158 -1.61 -0.12 10.07
C PHE A 158 -2.15 0.12 11.49
N ARG A 159 -2.16 1.36 11.98
CA ARG A 159 -2.68 1.68 13.31
C ARG A 159 -4.21 1.65 13.27
N ARG A 160 -4.78 0.78 14.09
CA ARG A 160 -6.22 0.62 14.27
C ARG A 160 -6.58 0.89 15.72
N ASP A 161 -7.64 1.66 15.90
CA ASP A 161 -8.38 1.82 17.15
C ASP A 161 -9.62 0.91 17.04
N GLU A 162 -9.91 0.13 18.09
CA GLU A 162 -11.00 -0.86 18.04
C GLU A 162 -12.38 -0.21 17.86
N GLU A 163 -12.58 0.98 18.41
CA GLU A 163 -13.86 1.70 18.35
C GLU A 163 -13.94 2.64 17.15
N LYS A 164 -12.82 3.21 16.73
CA LYS A 164 -12.79 4.25 15.68
C LYS A 164 -12.39 3.72 14.30
N GLY A 165 -11.71 2.58 14.24
CA GLY A 165 -11.20 2.01 12.98
C GLY A 165 -9.76 2.41 12.66
N VAL A 166 -9.46 2.60 11.38
CA VAL A 166 -8.11 2.77 10.82
C VAL A 166 -7.70 4.25 10.83
N LEU A 167 -6.58 4.55 11.48
CA LEU A 167 -5.98 5.89 11.45
C LEU A 167 -5.48 6.20 10.04
N THR A 168 -5.91 7.34 9.52
CA THR A 168 -5.63 7.82 8.17
C THR A 168 -5.14 9.26 8.22
N TYR A 169 -4.01 9.53 7.56
CA TYR A 169 -3.48 10.88 7.42
C TYR A 169 -3.96 11.51 6.12
N VAL A 170 -4.37 12.78 6.17
CA VAL A 170 -4.79 13.56 4.99
C VAL A 170 -3.72 14.59 4.69
N ILE A 171 -3.17 14.54 3.48
CA ILE A 171 -2.07 15.39 3.03
C ILE A 171 -2.53 16.17 1.80
N ASP A 172 -2.26 17.48 1.78
CA ASP A 172 -2.44 18.31 0.60
C ASP A 172 -1.27 18.10 -0.37
N ALA A 173 -1.53 17.61 -1.59
CA ALA A 173 -0.45 17.31 -2.54
C ALA A 173 0.31 18.55 -3.02
N ASP A 174 -0.31 19.74 -2.99
CA ASP A 174 0.28 20.97 -3.51
C ASP A 174 1.24 21.63 -2.52
N SER A 175 0.94 21.58 -1.23
CA SER A 175 1.80 22.10 -0.17
C SER A 175 2.68 21.01 0.45
N GLY A 176 2.29 19.74 0.30
CA GLY A 176 2.93 18.60 0.98
C GLY A 176 2.66 18.58 2.48
N LYS A 177 1.74 19.41 2.98
CA LYS A 177 1.45 19.53 4.41
C LYS A 177 0.43 18.47 4.83
N HIS A 178 0.68 17.91 6.00
CA HIS A 178 -0.33 17.17 6.74
C HIS A 178 -1.44 18.13 7.20
N LEU A 179 -2.70 17.84 6.83
CA LEU A 179 -3.86 18.67 7.14
C LEU A 179 -4.61 18.14 8.37
N SER A 180 -4.89 16.84 8.39
CA SER A 180 -5.70 16.23 9.44
C SER A 180 -5.41 14.74 9.59
N SER A 181 -5.74 14.22 10.77
CA SER A 181 -5.76 12.78 11.07
C SER A 181 -7.20 12.37 11.34
N VAL A 182 -7.68 11.35 10.64
CA VAL A 182 -9.06 10.88 10.74
C VAL A 182 -9.10 9.37 10.87
N TYR A 183 -10.19 8.84 11.42
CA TYR A 183 -10.41 7.41 11.52
C TYR A 183 -11.51 6.98 10.54
N PHE A 184 -11.28 5.84 9.88
CA PHE A 184 -12.24 5.18 9.00
C PHE A 184 -12.52 3.77 9.53
N ASP A 185 -13.78 3.38 9.67
CA ASP A 185 -14.17 2.04 10.15
C ASP A 185 -13.51 0.91 9.33
N THR A 186 -13.38 1.13 8.01
CA THR A 186 -12.64 0.30 7.08
C THR A 186 -11.95 1.16 6.02
N ILE A 187 -10.91 0.62 5.37
CA ILE A 187 -10.29 1.28 4.22
C ILE A 187 -11.27 1.16 3.04
N PRO A 188 -11.76 2.28 2.48
CA PRO A 188 -12.66 2.23 1.32
C PRO A 188 -11.91 1.77 0.08
N ASP A 189 -12.63 1.23 -0.91
CA ASP A 189 -12.03 0.88 -2.21
C ASP A 189 -11.69 2.13 -3.01
N TYR A 190 -12.50 3.18 -2.87
CA TYR A 190 -12.28 4.47 -3.55
C TYR A 190 -12.66 5.65 -2.67
N ILE A 191 -11.95 6.77 -2.83
CA ILE A 191 -12.41 8.08 -2.37
C ILE A 191 -12.48 8.98 -3.60
N ARG A 192 -13.66 9.52 -3.93
CA ARG A 192 -13.84 10.41 -5.09
C ARG A 192 -14.96 11.41 -4.85
N ASN A 193 -14.69 12.67 -5.19
CA ASN A 193 -15.65 13.78 -5.16
C ASN A 193 -16.24 14.02 -3.76
N GLY A 194 -15.45 13.89 -2.69
CA GLY A 194 -15.94 14.05 -1.33
C GLY A 194 -16.69 12.85 -0.75
N TYR A 195 -16.58 11.67 -1.37
CA TYR A 195 -17.22 10.44 -0.88
C TYR A 195 -16.23 9.28 -0.81
N ALA A 196 -16.39 8.43 0.20
CA ALA A 196 -15.79 7.11 0.29
C ALA A 196 -16.78 6.05 -0.25
N TYR A 197 -16.27 5.11 -1.04
CA TYR A 197 -17.04 4.03 -1.65
C TYR A 197 -16.48 2.69 -1.20
N ILE A 198 -17.36 1.80 -0.74
CA ILE A 198 -17.04 0.43 -0.35
C ILE A 198 -17.80 -0.52 -1.28
N LEU A 199 -17.06 -1.39 -1.97
CA LEU A 199 -17.59 -2.42 -2.85
C LEU A 199 -17.83 -3.71 -2.06
N LEU A 200 -19.09 -3.97 -1.76
CA LEU A 200 -19.51 -5.22 -1.16
C LEU A 200 -19.69 -6.26 -2.27
N HIS A 201 -18.75 -7.19 -2.33
CA HIS A 201 -18.83 -8.33 -3.25
C HIS A 201 -19.86 -9.31 -2.69
N SER A 202 -21.02 -9.40 -3.33
CA SER A 202 -21.95 -10.50 -3.09
C SER A 202 -21.30 -11.78 -3.60
N GLY A 203 -21.19 -12.81 -2.77
CA GLY A 203 -20.40 -14.02 -3.05
C GLY A 203 -20.85 -14.87 -4.25
N SER A 204 -21.86 -14.43 -5.01
CA SER A 204 -22.32 -15.08 -6.24
C SER A 204 -21.83 -14.29 -7.48
N ARG A 205 -21.41 -15.00 -8.52
CA ARG A 205 -20.96 -14.40 -9.79
C ARG A 205 -22.07 -13.70 -10.58
N ASP A 206 -23.31 -13.91 -10.18
CA ASP A 206 -24.50 -13.48 -10.93
C ASP A 206 -25.23 -12.28 -10.29
N GLU A 207 -24.74 -11.77 -9.16
CA GLU A 207 -25.31 -10.61 -8.49
C GLU A 207 -24.50 -9.34 -8.79
N PHE A 208 -25.21 -8.22 -8.95
CA PHE A 208 -24.57 -6.92 -9.08
C PHE A 208 -23.90 -6.53 -7.76
N PRO A 209 -22.67 -5.97 -7.79
CA PRO A 209 -21.99 -5.56 -6.57
C PRO A 209 -22.80 -4.46 -5.87
N LEU A 210 -22.95 -4.60 -4.55
CA LEU A 210 -23.55 -3.55 -3.73
C LEU A 210 -22.45 -2.52 -3.42
N ILE A 211 -22.79 -1.24 -3.55
CA ILE A 211 -21.87 -0.14 -3.28
C ILE A 211 -22.41 0.68 -2.11
N GLU A 212 -21.68 0.70 -1.01
CA GLU A 212 -21.94 1.65 0.07
C GLU A 212 -21.20 2.95 -0.21
N LYS A 213 -21.88 4.08 -0.02
CA LYS A 213 -21.37 5.42 -0.32
C LYS A 213 -21.53 6.32 0.89
N TYR A 214 -20.42 6.84 1.39
CA TYR A 214 -20.36 7.69 2.58
C TYR A 214 -19.83 9.07 2.22
N LYS A 215 -20.55 10.12 2.61
CA LYS A 215 -20.09 11.50 2.42
C LYS A 215 -19.04 11.83 3.47
N LEU A 216 -17.89 12.34 3.02
CA LEU A 216 -16.84 12.80 3.92
C LEU A 216 -17.19 14.18 4.48
N ASP A 217 -17.01 14.35 5.79
CA ASP A 217 -17.12 15.66 6.42
C ASP A 217 -16.07 16.60 5.80
N PRO A 218 -16.42 17.82 5.36
CA PRO A 218 -15.45 18.79 4.85
C PRO A 218 -14.26 19.04 5.79
N ALA A 219 -14.42 18.81 7.10
CA ALA A 219 -13.35 18.91 8.09
C ALA A 219 -12.14 18.02 7.81
N VAL A 220 -12.37 16.88 7.15
CA VAL A 220 -11.32 15.94 6.74
C VAL A 220 -10.26 16.65 5.87
N TYR A 221 -10.68 17.64 5.08
CA TYR A 221 -9.81 18.38 4.17
C TYR A 221 -9.15 19.62 4.80
N GLY A 222 -9.15 19.75 6.14
CA GLY A 222 -8.33 20.74 6.85
C GLY A 222 -8.87 22.17 6.93
N LYS A 223 -10.20 22.32 7.12
CA LYS A 223 -10.98 23.58 7.30
C LYS A 223 -10.21 24.91 7.21
#